data_AF-A0A7T8GYB3-F1
#
_entry.id   AF-A0A7T8GYB3-F1
#
_cell.length_a   1.000
_cell.length_b   1.000
_cell.length_c   1.000
_cell.angle_alpha   90.00
_cell.angle_beta   90.00
_cell.angle_gamma   90.00
#
_symmetry.space_group_name_H-M   'P 1'
#
loop_
_entity.id
_entity.type
_entity.pdbx_description
1 polymer ?
#
loop_
_entity_poly.entity_id
_entity_poly.type
_entity_poly.pdbx_seq_one_letter_code
_entity_poly.pdbx_strand_id
1 'polypeptide(L)'
;MLETVNGDPDFMNTVITGDESWVYGMTQKPSASQHSGSILHPRGQKSKASSQQCQGHAYCLFDSSGLVHHEYAPHGTTITKEYTKRFCVAFVTQ
;
A
#
# COMPACT_ATOMS: atom_id res chain seq x y z
N MET A 1 -25.77 -6.35 -18.96
CA MET A 1 -24.88 -5.88 -17.88
C MET A 1 -25.67 -5.05 -16.87
N LEU A 2 -26.25 -3.90 -17.23
CA LEU A 2 -27.10 -3.11 -16.31
C LEU A 2 -28.31 -3.89 -15.76
N GLU A 3 -28.96 -4.72 -16.58
CA GLU A 3 -30.08 -5.56 -16.12
C GLU A 3 -29.66 -6.61 -15.08
N THR A 4 -28.44 -7.14 -15.19
CA THR A 4 -27.86 -8.08 -14.22
C THR A 4 -27.55 -7.39 -12.91
N VAL A 5 -26.96 -6.19 -12.95
CA VAL A 5 -26.69 -5.38 -11.74
C VAL A 5 -27.98 -5.00 -11.02
N ASN A 6 -29.04 -4.67 -11.76
CA ASN A 6 -30.32 -4.28 -11.17
C ASN A 6 -31.18 -5.46 -10.71
N GLY A 7 -30.92 -6.67 -11.22
CA GLY A 7 -31.71 -7.87 -10.96
C GLY A 7 -31.16 -8.78 -9.86
N ASP A 8 -29.89 -8.62 -9.49
CA ASP A 8 -29.20 -9.44 -8.49
C ASP A 8 -28.75 -8.59 -7.29
N PRO A 9 -29.38 -8.73 -6.11
CA PRO A 9 -28.98 -7.99 -4.91
C PRO A 9 -27.59 -8.36 -4.40
N ASP A 10 -27.08 -9.55 -4.76
CA ASP A 10 -25.76 -10.05 -4.36
C ASP A 10 -24.67 -9.74 -5.40
N PHE A 11 -25.00 -9.01 -6.48
CA PHE A 11 -24.06 -8.67 -7.54
C PHE A 11 -22.76 -8.06 -7.00
N MET A 12 -22.85 -7.17 -6.02
CA MET A 12 -21.67 -6.52 -5.42
C MET A 12 -20.74 -7.50 -4.69
N ASN A 13 -21.24 -8.64 -4.22
CA ASN A 13 -20.42 -9.69 -3.59
C ASN A 13 -19.56 -10.46 -4.60
N THR A 14 -19.86 -10.35 -5.89
CA THR A 14 -19.08 -10.98 -6.98
C THR A 14 -17.97 -10.09 -7.50
N VAL A 15 -17.91 -8.83 -7.07
CA VAL A 15 -16.95 -7.84 -7.56
C VAL A 15 -15.65 -7.96 -6.78
N ILE A 16 -14.56 -8.25 -7.50
CA ILE A 16 -13.20 -8.03 -7.03
C ILE A 16 -12.71 -6.71 -7.63
N THR A 17 -12.28 -5.80 -6.76
CA THR A 17 -11.70 -4.50 -7.14
C THR A 17 -10.27 -4.40 -6.65
N GLY A 18 -9.47 -3.49 -7.19
CA GLY A 18 -8.15 -3.22 -6.67
C GLY A 18 -7.61 -1.88 -7.12
N ASP A 19 -6.63 -1.40 -6.36
CA ASP A 19 -5.94 -0.15 -6.64
C ASP A 19 -4.46 -0.23 -6.25
N GLU A 20 -3.70 0.74 -6.72
CA GLU A 20 -2.28 0.90 -6.49
C GLU A 20 -2.02 2.02 -5.48
N SER A 21 -1.19 1.74 -4.46
CA SER A 21 -0.80 2.74 -3.47
C SER A 21 0.71 2.82 -3.29
N TRP A 22 1.21 4.02 -3.05
CA TRP A 22 2.61 4.26 -2.72
C TRP A 22 2.88 3.94 -1.24
N VAL A 23 3.90 3.13 -0.99
CA VAL A 23 4.26 2.74 0.38
C VAL A 23 5.57 3.40 0.76
N TYR A 24 5.50 4.26 1.76
CA TYR A 24 6.64 4.96 2.32
C TYR A 24 7.08 4.25 3.60
N GLY A 25 8.27 3.68 3.57
CA GLY A 25 8.85 3.14 4.77
C GLY A 25 9.51 4.25 5.57
N MET A 26 9.15 4.36 6.84
CA MET A 26 10.02 5.04 7.79
C MET A 26 11.21 4.12 8.05
N THR A 27 12.40 4.54 7.60
CA THR A 27 13.63 4.04 8.21
C THR A 27 13.59 4.52 9.66
N GLN A 28 13.06 3.69 10.57
CA GLN A 28 13.28 3.92 11.98
C GLN A 28 14.79 3.90 12.16
N LYS A 29 15.41 5.07 12.32
CA LYS A 29 16.66 5.10 13.08
C LYS A 29 16.24 4.65 14.46
N PRO A 30 16.73 3.52 14.98
CA PRO A 30 16.45 3.17 16.36
C PRO A 30 17.14 4.25 17.20
N SER A 31 16.39 5.29 17.60
CA SER A 31 16.84 6.12 18.71
C SER A 31 16.62 5.30 19.97
N ALA A 32 17.53 4.35 20.20
CA ALA A 32 17.80 3.93 21.56
C ALA A 32 18.06 5.21 22.37
N SER A 33 17.35 5.36 23.50
CA SER A 33 17.46 6.46 24.44
C SER A 33 16.86 7.81 24.02
N GLN A 34 15.56 7.98 24.26
CA GLN A 34 15.01 9.28 24.69
C GLN A 34 14.32 9.18 26.05
N HIS A 35 14.93 8.44 26.99
CA HIS A 35 14.56 8.52 28.40
C HIS A 35 15.81 8.30 29.27
N SER A 36 16.71 9.27 29.30
CA SER A 36 17.59 9.48 30.45
C SER A 36 18.20 10.88 30.43
N GLY A 37 17.94 11.64 31.50
CA GLY A 37 18.84 12.71 31.97
C GLY A 37 18.64 14.07 31.33
N SER A 38 18.38 15.07 32.18
CA SER A 38 18.34 16.49 31.85
C SER A 38 19.71 17.04 31.43
N ILE A 39 19.69 18.31 30.96
CA ILE A 39 20.77 19.31 30.92
C ILE A 39 21.33 19.66 29.51
N LEU A 40 20.90 20.85 29.07
CA LEU A 40 21.52 21.83 28.15
C LEU A 40 21.27 21.67 26.64
N HIS A 41 20.20 22.33 26.18
CA HIS A 41 20.00 22.98 24.87
C HIS A 41 20.83 22.44 23.69
N PRO A 42 20.24 21.61 22.81
CA PRO A 42 20.72 21.43 21.44
C PRO A 42 20.01 22.43 20.52
N ARG A 43 20.82 23.35 19.98
CA ARG A 43 20.59 24.25 18.84
C ARG A 43 19.55 23.73 17.84
N GLY A 44 18.59 24.59 17.51
CA GLY A 44 17.45 24.40 16.61
C GLY A 44 17.61 23.24 15.61
N GLN A 45 16.95 22.14 15.92
CA GLN A 45 16.79 21.05 14.97
C GLN A 45 15.79 21.54 13.91
N LYS A 46 16.32 22.10 12.80
CA LYS A 46 15.53 22.18 11.57
C LYS A 46 14.89 20.82 11.39
N SER A 47 13.57 20.78 11.22
CA SER A 47 12.81 19.57 10.94
C SER A 47 13.46 18.90 9.73
N LYS A 48 14.37 17.97 9.99
CA LYS A 48 14.80 17.03 8.98
C LYS A 48 13.54 16.22 8.77
N ALA A 49 12.81 16.54 7.69
CA ALA A 49 11.81 15.66 7.12
C ALA A 49 12.41 14.25 7.30
N SER A 50 11.77 13.44 8.14
CA SER A 50 12.16 12.05 8.26
C SER A 50 12.30 11.56 6.83
N SER A 51 13.46 11.03 6.46
CA SER A 51 13.71 10.56 5.11
C SER A 51 12.78 9.37 4.89
N GLN A 52 11.53 9.65 4.54
CA GLN A 52 10.54 8.68 4.11
C GLN A 52 11.02 8.25 2.74
N GLN A 53 11.91 7.26 2.74
CA GLN A 53 12.34 6.62 1.52
C GLN A 53 11.11 5.87 1.01
N CYS A 54 10.61 6.29 -0.16
CA CYS A 54 9.57 5.56 -0.87
C CYS A 54 10.06 4.13 -1.05
N GLN A 55 9.41 3.15 -0.41
CA GLN A 55 9.87 1.78 -0.41
C GLN A 55 9.35 1.00 -1.62
N GLY A 56 8.27 1.48 -2.25
CA GLY A 56 7.77 0.93 -3.50
C GLY A 56 6.29 1.26 -3.70
N HIS A 57 5.68 0.51 -4.62
CA HIS A 57 4.25 0.50 -4.86
C HIS A 57 3.65 -0.79 -4.30
N ALA A 58 2.43 -0.74 -3.78
CA ALA A 58 1.65 -1.89 -3.39
C ALA A 58 0.39 -1.99 -4.25
N TYR A 59 0.08 -3.20 -4.68
CA TYR A 59 -1.22 -3.53 -5.24
C TYR A 59 -2.03 -4.26 -4.22
N CYS A 60 -3.31 -3.91 -4.11
CA CYS A 60 -4.25 -4.62 -3.25
C CYS A 60 -5.51 -4.94 -4.04
N LEU A 61 -5.97 -6.19 -3.96
CA LEU A 61 -7.28 -6.64 -4.41
C LEU A 61 -8.19 -6.82 -3.21
N PHE A 62 -9.42 -6.35 -3.32
CA PHE A 62 -10.46 -6.43 -2.31
C PHE A 62 -11.74 -7.02 -2.91
N ASP A 63 -12.46 -7.80 -2.12
CA ASP A 63 -13.84 -8.20 -2.37
C ASP A 63 -14.75 -7.59 -1.27
N SER A 64 -16.02 -7.99 -1.23
CA SER A 64 -16.94 -7.53 -0.18
C SER A 64 -16.58 -8.07 1.21
N SER A 65 -15.71 -9.07 1.32
CA SER A 65 -15.25 -9.70 2.56
C SER A 65 -13.93 -9.13 3.08
N GLY A 66 -13.15 -8.45 2.24
CA GLY A 66 -11.91 -7.76 2.63
C GLY A 66 -10.78 -7.94 1.63
N LEU A 67 -9.54 -8.03 2.14
CA LEU A 67 -8.33 -8.13 1.31
C LEU A 67 -8.19 -9.55 0.75
N VAL A 68 -8.29 -9.66 -0.58
CA VAL A 68 -8.10 -10.91 -1.33
C VAL A 68 -6.61 -11.17 -1.58
N HIS A 69 -5.88 -10.14 -1.99
CA HIS A 69 -4.47 -10.26 -2.33
C HIS A 69 -3.74 -8.94 -2.24
N HIS A 70 -2.44 -9.00 -1.93
CA HIS A 70 -1.55 -7.86 -2.05
C HIS A 70 -0.17 -8.28 -2.53
N GLU A 71 0.48 -7.44 -3.32
CA GLU A 71 1.87 -7.62 -3.76
C GLU A 71 2.60 -6.27 -3.74
N TYR A 72 3.85 -6.29 -3.26
CA TYR A 72 4.72 -5.12 -3.31
C TYR A 72 5.57 -5.19 -4.57
N ALA A 73 5.53 -4.13 -5.37
CA ALA A 73 6.43 -3.97 -6.50
C ALA A 73 7.89 -3.85 -5.98
N PRO A 74 8.87 -4.41 -6.71
CA PRO A 74 10.28 -4.26 -6.36
C PRO A 74 10.68 -2.79 -6.23
N HIS A 75 11.59 -2.50 -5.29
CA HIS A 75 12.03 -1.14 -4.99
C HIS A 75 12.56 -0.44 -6.24
N GLY A 76 12.10 0.80 -6.47
CA GLY A 76 12.57 1.63 -7.58
C GLY A 76 12.09 1.20 -8.97
N THR A 77 11.13 0.26 -9.05
CA THR A 77 10.48 -0.08 -10.32
C THR A 77 9.22 0.75 -10.52
N THR A 78 9.02 1.23 -11.75
CA THR A 78 7.75 1.81 -12.17
C THR A 78 6.81 0.69 -12.58
N ILE A 79 5.56 0.83 -12.19
CA ILE A 79 4.51 -0.10 -12.58
C ILE A 79 4.27 -0.04 -14.08
N THR A 80 4.37 -1.20 -14.73
CA THR A 80 4.13 -1.36 -16.15
C THR A 80 2.81 -2.07 -16.40
N LYS A 81 2.24 -1.88 -17.59
CA LYS A 81 1.02 -2.57 -18.03
C LYS A 81 1.12 -4.09 -17.89
N GLU A 82 2.28 -4.67 -18.18
CA GLU A 82 2.48 -6.12 -18.11
C GLU A 82 2.51 -6.62 -16.66
N TYR A 83 3.05 -5.82 -15.74
CA TYR A 83 3.01 -6.13 -14.31
C TYR A 83 1.55 -6.17 -13.80
N THR A 84 0.76 -5.14 -14.13
CA THR A 84 -0.67 -5.09 -13.77
C THR A 84 -1.44 -6.27 -14.36
N LYS A 85 -1.19 -6.66 -15.61
CA LYS A 85 -1.84 -7.84 -16.20
C LYS A 85 -1.50 -9.13 -15.45
N ARG A 86 -0.22 -9.36 -15.13
CA ARG A 86 0.19 -10.56 -14.38
C ARG A 86 -0.54 -10.66 -13.05
N PHE A 87 -0.63 -9.53 -12.36
CA PHE A 87 -1.32 -9.40 -11.09
C PHE A 87 -2.83 -9.67 -11.24
N CYS A 88 -3.51 -9.04 -12.19
CA CYS A 88 -4.96 -9.22 -12.39
C CYS A 88 -5.32 -10.62 -12.92
N VAL A 89 -4.54 -11.19 -13.83
CA VAL A 89 -4.84 -12.50 -14.45
C VAL A 89 -4.73 -13.64 -13.45
N ALA A 90 -3.89 -13.53 -12.41
CA ALA A 90 -3.76 -14.54 -11.38
C ALA A 90 -5.05 -14.74 -10.54
N PHE A 91 -6.00 -13.78 -10.57
CA PHE A 91 -7.20 -13.80 -9.73
C PHE A 91 -8.53 -13.92 -10.50
N VAL A 92 -8.52 -13.81 -11.83
CA VAL A 92 -9.75 -13.93 -12.66
C VAL A 92 -10.05 -15.39 -13.05
N THR A 93 -9.18 -16.35 -12.70
CA THR A 93 -9.32 -17.78 -13.04
C THR A 93 -9.73 -18.70 -11.90
N GLN A 94 -10.22 -18.17 -10.78
CA GLN A 94 -10.86 -18.95 -9.70
C GLN A 94 -12.36 -18.71 -9.69
#